data_AF-A0A7X7ZGM5-F1
#
_entry.id   AF-A0A7X7ZGM5-F1
#
_cell.length_a   1.000
_cell.length_b   1.000
_cell.length_c   1.000
_cell.angle_alpha   90.00
_cell.angle_beta   90.00
_cell.angle_gamma   90.00
#
_symmetry.space_group_name_H-M   'P 1'
#
loop_
_entity.id
_entity.type
_entity.pdbx_description
1 polymer ?
#
loop_
_entity_poly.entity_id
_entity_poly.type
_entity_poly.pdbx_seq_one_letter_code
_entity_poly.pdbx_strand_id
1 'polypeptide(L)'
;MTTATGTPAKAVAAEPRTDTRTRGQLVDWKLVLGLLAVLALLAASLFTGAYDVFGAEDGAAMFAITRIPRTIALVLSGAAMAMAGLVMQLLTQNRFVEPTTTGTIEWAGLGLVAVMIMWPTAPLLARMGVAVAFAFVG
;
A
#
# COMPACT_ATOMS: atom_id res chain seq x y z
N MET A 1 -80.26 14.24 -4.46
CA MET A 1 -79.84 14.30 -3.04
C MET A 1 -79.20 12.95 -2.72
N THR A 2 -77.88 12.95 -2.48
CA THR A 2 -77.08 11.87 -1.83
C THR A 2 -77.01 10.52 -2.57
N THR A 3 -75.88 9.85 -2.77
CA THR A 3 -74.69 9.69 -1.92
C THR A 3 -73.44 9.43 -2.79
N ALA A 4 -72.36 10.15 -2.49
CA ALA A 4 -71.02 9.84 -2.97
C ALA A 4 -70.46 8.66 -2.16
N THR A 5 -70.16 7.54 -2.82
CA THR A 5 -69.47 6.40 -2.21
C THR A 5 -67.97 6.66 -2.24
N GLY A 6 -67.44 7.09 -1.11
CA GLY A 6 -66.00 7.24 -0.89
C GLY A 6 -65.30 5.88 -0.94
N THR A 7 -64.36 5.72 -1.87
CA THR A 7 -63.33 4.67 -1.77
C THR A 7 -62.32 5.11 -0.71
N PRO A 8 -62.05 4.30 0.33
CA PRO A 8 -60.99 4.64 1.29
C PRO A 8 -59.64 4.54 0.58
N ALA A 9 -58.96 5.68 0.45
CA ALA A 9 -57.56 5.73 0.06
C ALA A 9 -56.77 4.87 1.05
N LYS A 10 -56.31 3.70 0.58
CA LYS A 10 -55.45 2.79 1.32
C LYS A 10 -54.21 3.59 1.70
N ALA A 11 -54.12 3.96 2.99
CA ALA A 11 -52.94 4.61 3.54
C ALA A 11 -51.75 3.74 3.18
N VAL A 12 -50.90 4.25 2.29
CA VAL A 12 -49.60 3.66 1.99
C VAL A 12 -48.84 3.76 3.31
N ALA A 13 -48.86 2.67 4.07
CA ALA A 13 -48.07 2.53 5.28
C ALA A 13 -46.64 2.83 4.88
N ALA A 14 -46.11 3.96 5.37
CA ALA A 14 -44.74 4.35 5.14
C ALA A 14 -43.86 3.24 5.72
N GLU A 15 -43.22 2.50 4.84
CA GLU A 15 -42.29 1.45 5.20
C GLU A 15 -41.16 2.07 6.03
N PRO A 16 -40.81 1.50 7.20
CA PRO A 16 -39.73 2.05 8.00
C PRO A 16 -38.44 1.88 7.20
N ARG A 17 -37.88 2.99 6.71
CA ARG A 17 -36.56 2.99 6.05
C ARG A 17 -35.55 2.57 7.10
N THR A 18 -35.16 1.30 7.09
CA THR A 18 -34.11 0.74 7.94
C THR A 18 -32.80 1.40 7.52
N ASP A 19 -32.41 2.41 8.28
CA ASP A 19 -31.18 3.17 8.10
C ASP A 19 -30.01 2.22 8.42
N THR A 20 -29.41 1.62 7.38
CA THR A 20 -28.23 0.75 7.50
C THR A 20 -27.01 1.62 7.78
N ARG A 21 -26.91 2.11 9.01
CA ARG A 21 -25.75 2.82 9.52
C ARG A 21 -24.62 1.82 9.72
N THR A 22 -23.86 1.55 8.67
CA THR A 22 -22.62 0.77 8.72
C THR A 22 -21.53 1.58 9.42
N ARG A 23 -21.67 1.83 10.72
CA ARG A 23 -20.56 2.25 11.59
C ARG A 23 -19.90 1.00 12.15
N GLY A 24 -19.37 0.17 11.27
CA GLY A 24 -18.45 -0.89 11.67
C GLY A 24 -17.24 -0.25 12.33
N GLN A 25 -16.83 -0.74 13.50
CA GLN A 25 -15.67 -0.23 14.22
C GLN A 25 -14.45 -0.27 13.30
N LEU A 26 -13.99 0.90 12.86
CA LEU A 26 -12.88 1.07 11.91
C LEU A 26 -11.54 0.55 12.48
N VAL A 27 -11.50 0.28 13.79
CA VAL A 27 -10.32 -0.16 14.51
C VAL A 27 -10.67 -1.47 15.22
N ASP A 28 -10.69 -2.56 14.46
CA ASP A 28 -10.76 -3.91 15.03
C ASP A 28 -9.46 -4.16 15.82
N TRP A 29 -9.57 -4.78 17.00
CA TRP A 29 -8.43 -5.22 17.81
C TRP A 29 -7.39 -5.99 16.98
N LYS A 30 -7.84 -6.77 16.00
CA LYS A 30 -6.97 -7.51 15.08
C LYS A 30 -6.05 -6.59 14.28
N LEU A 31 -6.53 -5.43 13.84
CA LEU A 31 -5.73 -4.44 13.11
C LEU A 31 -4.71 -3.77 14.03
N VAL A 32 -5.10 -3.47 15.28
CA VAL A 32 -4.19 -2.91 16.28
C VAL A 32 -3.06 -3.90 16.59
N LEU A 33 -3.41 -5.18 16.78
CA LEU A 33 -2.43 -6.24 17.01
C LEU A 33 -1.48 -6.40 15.81
N GLY A 34 -2.01 -6.37 14.58
CA GLY A 34 -1.21 -6.43 13.37
C GLY A 34 -0.25 -5.25 13.23
N LEU A 35 -0.72 -4.03 13.51
CA LEU A 35 0.11 -2.83 13.49
C LEU A 35 1.23 -2.90 14.53
N LEU A 36 0.91 -3.33 15.76
CA LEU A 36 1.91 -3.52 16.81
C LEU A 36 2.97 -4.56 16.42
N ALA A 37 2.57 -5.66 15.79
CA ALA A 37 3.49 -6.67 15.29
C ALA A 37 4.43 -6.09 14.21
N VAL A 38 3.91 -5.31 13.26
CA VAL A 38 4.73 -4.64 12.23
C VAL A 38 5.70 -3.65 12.86
N LEU A 39 5.26 -2.83 13.83
CA LEU A 39 6.13 -1.91 14.54
C LEU A 39 7.24 -2.63 15.32
N ALA A 40 6.91 -3.75 15.96
CA ALA A 40 7.89 -4.59 16.64
C ALA A 40 8.91 -5.19 15.65
N LEU A 41 8.47 -5.64 14.47
CA LEU A 41 9.35 -6.13 13.41
C LEU A 41 10.24 -5.02 12.83
N LEU A 42 9.73 -3.81 12.66
CA LEU A 42 10.55 -2.66 12.22
C LEU A 42 11.60 -2.28 13.25
N ALA A 43 11.24 -2.30 14.54
CA ALA A 43 12.19 -2.10 15.62
C ALA A 43 13.26 -3.20 15.61
N ALA A 44 12.86 -4.48 15.56
CA ALA A 44 13.77 -5.61 15.45
C ALA A 44 14.67 -5.52 14.20
N SER A 45 14.13 -5.07 13.06
CA SER A 45 14.86 -4.84 11.80
C SER A 45 15.99 -3.84 11.96
N LEU A 46 15.81 -2.83 12.81
CA LEU A 46 16.80 -1.80 13.07
C LEU A 46 17.96 -2.36 13.92
N PHE A 47 17.66 -3.30 14.81
CA PHE A 47 18.63 -4.03 15.62
C PHE A 47 19.28 -5.22 14.91
N THR A 48 18.74 -5.70 13.78
CA THR A 48 19.34 -6.80 13.00
C THR A 48 20.54 -6.29 12.20
N GLY A 49 21.74 -6.40 12.78
CA GLY A 49 22.98 -6.17 12.06
C GLY A 49 24.18 -6.59 12.90
N ALA A 50 25.07 -7.37 12.30
CA ALA A 50 26.24 -8.03 12.92
C ALA A 50 27.34 -7.08 13.43
N TYR A 51 27.05 -5.80 13.60
CA TYR A 51 27.97 -4.82 14.17
C TYR A 51 27.56 -4.52 15.60
N ASP A 52 28.48 -4.79 16.52
CA ASP A 52 28.35 -4.53 17.93
C ASP A 52 28.11 -3.03 18.15
N VAL A 53 26.86 -2.66 18.43
CA VAL A 53 26.43 -1.28 18.70
C VAL A 53 27.11 -0.72 19.96
N PHE A 54 27.74 -1.58 20.76
CA PHE A 54 28.41 -1.23 22.01
C PHE A 54 29.95 -1.26 21.94
N GLY A 55 30.57 -1.62 20.80
CA GLY A 55 31.99 -1.96 20.77
C GLY A 55 32.90 -1.24 19.74
N ALA A 56 32.38 -0.50 18.77
CA ALA A 56 33.21 0.12 17.72
C ALA A 56 32.81 1.58 17.40
N GLU A 57 33.80 2.47 17.28
CA GLU A 57 33.65 3.92 17.07
C GLU A 57 32.82 4.30 15.82
N ASP A 58 32.68 3.40 14.84
CA ASP A 58 31.92 3.62 13.59
C ASP A 58 30.51 2.98 13.56
N GLY A 59 30.11 2.26 14.61
CA GLY A 59 28.84 1.53 14.65
C GLY A 59 27.59 2.43 14.58
N ALA A 60 27.65 3.59 15.25
CA ALA A 60 26.57 4.58 15.25
C ALA A 60 26.43 5.31 13.91
N ALA A 61 27.55 5.59 13.22
CA ALA A 61 27.55 6.22 11.90
C ALA A 61 26.96 5.28 10.84
N MET A 62 27.38 4.01 10.83
CA MET A 62 26.83 3.01 9.90
C MET A 62 25.33 2.77 10.11
N PHE A 63 24.87 2.78 11.37
CA PHE A 63 23.46 2.67 11.72
C PHE A 63 22.63 3.81 11.11
N ALA A 64 23.10 5.06 11.26
CA ALA A 64 22.42 6.24 10.73
C ALA A 64 22.47 6.33 9.19
N ILE A 65 23.58 5.92 8.57
CA ILE A 65 23.80 6.05 7.12
C ILE A 65 23.05 4.98 6.31
N THR A 66 22.88 3.77 6.84
CA THR A 66 22.37 2.63 6.04
C THR A 66 21.07 2.05 6.55
N ARG A 67 20.90 1.87 7.87
CA ARG A 67 19.74 1.15 8.41
C ARG A 67 18.50 2.02 8.41
N ILE A 68 18.62 3.26 8.88
CA ILE A 68 17.48 4.20 8.91
C ILE A 68 16.96 4.48 7.48
N PRO A 69 17.80 4.82 6.48
CA PRO A 69 17.29 5.05 5.12
C PRO A 69 16.67 3.79 4.51
N ARG A 70 17.22 2.60 4.80
CA ARG A 70 16.70 1.34 4.29
C ARG A 70 15.34 0.98 4.90
N THR A 71 15.15 1.12 6.20
CA THR A 71 13.85 0.85 6.83
C THR A 71 12.78 1.81 6.34
N ILE A 72 13.12 3.10 6.20
CA ILE A 72 12.22 4.10 5.61
C ILE A 72 11.87 3.72 4.18
N ALA A 73 12.85 3.36 3.35
CA ALA A 73 12.60 2.96 1.96
C ALA A 73 11.69 1.72 1.86
N LEU A 74 11.88 0.71 2.72
CA LEU A 74 11.03 -0.49 2.74
C LEU A 74 9.60 -0.18 3.19
N VAL A 75 9.42 0.65 4.22
CA VAL A 75 8.10 1.08 4.69
C VAL A 75 7.37 1.88 3.61
N LEU A 76 8.04 2.85 2.97
CA LEU A 76 7.48 3.63 1.89
C LEU A 76 7.13 2.77 0.67
N SER A 77 7.99 1.81 0.31
CA SER A 77 7.73 0.85 -0.77
C SER A 77 6.51 -0.03 -0.46
N GLY A 78 6.41 -0.58 0.75
CA GLY A 78 5.26 -1.38 1.17
C GLY A 78 3.96 -0.58 1.17
N ALA A 79 3.99 0.68 1.64
CA ALA A 79 2.84 1.58 1.61
C ALA A 79 2.40 1.88 0.17
N ALA A 80 3.35 2.17 -0.72
CA ALA A 80 3.07 2.40 -2.15
C ALA A 80 2.44 1.17 -2.82
N MET A 81 2.96 -0.03 -2.53
CA MET A 81 2.42 -1.29 -3.07
C MET A 81 1.02 -1.60 -2.55
N ALA A 82 0.75 -1.35 -1.27
CA ALA A 82 -0.59 -1.50 -0.70
C ALA A 82 -1.61 -0.55 -1.38
N MET A 83 -1.21 0.71 -1.59
CA MET A 83 -2.04 1.70 -2.30
C MET A 83 -2.25 1.32 -3.76
N ALA A 84 -1.19 0.90 -4.48
CA ALA A 84 -1.29 0.45 -5.86
C ALA A 84 -2.22 -0.76 -6.01
N GLY A 85 -2.14 -1.72 -5.07
CA GLY A 85 -3.05 -2.87 -5.03
C GLY A 85 -4.50 -2.46 -4.81
N LEU A 86 -4.76 -1.57 -3.85
CA LEU A 86 -6.12 -1.05 -3.63
C LEU A 86 -6.67 -0.32 -4.86
N VAL A 87 -5.87 0.57 -5.47
CA VAL A 87 -6.27 1.29 -6.69
C VAL A 87 -6.56 0.30 -7.82
N MET A 88 -5.71 -0.72 -8.01
CA MET A 88 -5.91 -1.71 -9.05
C MET A 88 -7.16 -2.56 -8.82
N GLN A 89 -7.44 -2.95 -7.57
CA GLN A 89 -8.67 -3.66 -7.20
C GLN A 89 -9.92 -2.80 -7.50
N LEU A 90 -9.84 -1.48 -7.29
CA LEU A 90 -10.94 -0.55 -7.62
C LEU A 90 -11.09 -0.34 -9.13
N LEU A 91 -10.01 -0.25 -9.90
CA LEU A 91 -10.08 -0.08 -11.36
C LEU A 91 -10.61 -1.34 -12.06
N THR A 92 -10.15 -2.51 -11.61
CA THR A 92 -10.55 -3.80 -12.21
C THR A 92 -11.82 -4.39 -11.60
N GLN A 93 -12.31 -3.79 -10.49
CA GLN A 93 -13.40 -4.35 -9.68
C GLN A 93 -13.15 -5.81 -9.28
N ASN A 94 -11.87 -6.21 -9.14
CA ASN A 94 -11.46 -7.57 -8.84
C ASN A 94 -10.49 -7.60 -7.65
N ARG A 95 -10.95 -8.18 -6.54
CA ARG A 95 -10.14 -8.34 -5.31
C ARG A 95 -8.93 -9.28 -5.46
N PHE A 96 -8.85 -10.05 -6.55
CA PHE A 96 -7.76 -11.00 -6.82
C PHE A 96 -6.74 -10.46 -7.81
N VAL A 97 -6.90 -9.23 -8.27
CA VAL A 97 -5.90 -8.58 -9.12
C VAL A 97 -4.77 -8.04 -8.26
N GLU A 98 -3.56 -8.28 -8.74
CA GLU A 98 -2.31 -7.78 -8.17
C GLU A 98 -1.68 -6.75 -9.13
N PRO A 99 -1.15 -5.61 -8.63
CA PRO A 99 -0.57 -4.57 -9.48
C PRO A 99 0.64 -5.04 -10.31
N THR A 100 1.25 -6.17 -9.94
CA THR A 100 2.37 -6.78 -10.68
C THR A 100 1.94 -7.46 -11.99
N THR A 101 0.65 -7.80 -12.14
CA THR A 101 0.11 -8.47 -13.33
C THR A 101 -0.05 -7.57 -14.56
N THR A 102 0.10 -6.25 -14.39
CA THR A 102 0.02 -5.25 -15.47
C THR A 102 1.31 -5.16 -16.29
N GLY A 103 2.35 -5.95 -15.98
CA GLY A 103 3.61 -6.01 -16.74
C GLY A 103 4.60 -4.88 -16.44
N THR A 104 4.21 -3.90 -15.62
CA THR A 104 5.04 -2.73 -15.24
C THR A 104 6.35 -3.11 -14.57
N ILE A 105 6.36 -4.21 -13.79
CA ILE A 105 7.58 -4.75 -13.14
C ILE A 105 8.57 -5.28 -14.18
N GLU A 106 8.09 -5.96 -15.22
CA GLU A 106 8.94 -6.51 -16.28
C GLU A 106 9.61 -5.39 -17.09
N TRP A 107 8.85 -4.34 -17.42
CA TRP A 107 9.40 -3.16 -18.09
C TRP A 107 10.41 -2.41 -17.22
N ALA A 108 10.14 -2.25 -15.93
CA ALA A 108 11.10 -1.67 -14.98
C ALA A 108 12.39 -2.49 -14.92
N GLY A 109 12.28 -3.82 -14.88
CA GLY A 109 13.40 -4.76 -14.90
C GLY A 109 14.23 -4.64 -16.19
N LEU A 110 13.57 -4.58 -17.35
CA LEU A 110 14.24 -4.36 -18.65
C LEU A 110 15.01 -3.04 -18.66
N GLY A 111 14.41 -1.94 -18.18
CA GLY A 111 15.10 -0.65 -18.08
C GLY A 111 16.32 -0.69 -17.16
N LEU A 112 16.21 -1.38 -16.02
CA LEU A 112 17.30 -1.57 -15.08
C LEU A 112 18.46 -2.40 -15.69
N VAL A 113 18.14 -3.50 -16.37
CA VAL A 113 19.14 -4.32 -17.06
C VAL A 113 19.80 -3.54 -18.20
N ALA A 114 19.01 -2.80 -18.98
CA ALA A 114 19.50 -1.99 -20.08
C ALA A 114 20.52 -0.95 -19.63
N VAL A 115 20.25 -0.19 -18.55
CA VAL A 115 21.20 0.78 -18.01
C VAL A 115 22.42 0.10 -17.39
N MET A 116 22.29 -1.07 -16.76
CA MET A 116 23.44 -1.79 -16.21
C MET A 116 24.39 -2.31 -17.30
N ILE A 117 23.86 -2.66 -18.48
CA ILE A 117 24.68 -3.08 -19.63
C ILE A 117 25.31 -1.88 -20.33
N MET A 118 24.52 -0.85 -20.63
CA MET A 118 25.00 0.32 -21.38
C MET A 118 25.86 1.26 -20.54
N TRP A 119 25.56 1.39 -19.25
CA TRP A 119 26.25 2.29 -18.32
C TRP A 119 26.40 1.67 -16.92
N PRO A 120 27.33 0.73 -16.74
CA PRO A 120 27.52 -0.01 -15.48
C PRO A 120 27.95 0.87 -14.30
N THR A 121 28.60 2.01 -14.57
CA THR A 121 29.04 2.98 -13.56
C THR A 121 28.00 4.05 -13.24
N ALA A 122 26.79 3.96 -13.82
CA ALA A 122 25.72 4.93 -13.55
C ALA A 122 25.42 5.01 -12.05
N PRO A 123 25.21 6.21 -11.47
CA PRO A 123 24.84 6.35 -10.07
C PRO A 123 23.44 5.76 -9.80
N LEU A 124 23.16 5.40 -8.55
CA LEU A 124 21.90 4.73 -8.16
C LEU A 124 20.65 5.47 -8.65
N LEU A 125 20.61 6.80 -8.49
CA LEU A 125 19.50 7.64 -8.94
C LEU A 125 19.26 7.54 -10.45
N ALA A 126 20.32 7.49 -11.27
CA ALA A 126 20.18 7.33 -12.71
C ALA A 126 19.63 5.94 -13.07
N ARG A 127 20.09 4.88 -12.39
CA ARG A 127 19.56 3.53 -12.60
C ARG A 127 18.08 3.43 -12.28
N MET A 128 17.67 4.01 -11.15
CA MET A 128 16.26 4.07 -10.74
C MET A 128 15.43 4.91 -11.71
N GLY A 129 15.95 6.05 -12.16
CA GLY A 129 15.26 6.92 -13.13
C GLY A 129 15.00 6.24 -14.47
N VAL A 130 15.98 5.51 -15.02
CA VAL A 130 15.80 4.75 -16.27
C VAL A 130 14.80 3.61 -16.08
N ALA A 131 14.89 2.86 -14.98
CA ALA A 131 13.92 1.79 -14.68
C ALA A 131 12.49 2.34 -14.61
N VAL A 132 12.29 3.48 -13.94
CA VAL A 132 10.99 4.16 -13.85
C VAL A 132 10.51 4.62 -15.23
N ALA A 133 11.38 5.22 -16.04
CA ALA A 133 11.02 5.66 -17.38
C ALA A 133 10.52 4.50 -18.26
N PHE A 134 11.22 3.36 -18.24
CA PHE A 134 10.79 2.16 -18.94
C PHE A 134 9.45 1.62 -18.43
N ALA A 135 9.26 1.61 -17.10
CA ALA A 135 8.01 1.18 -16.48
C ALA A 135 6.79 2.04 -16.87
N PHE A 136 6.99 3.31 -17.23
CA PHE A 136 5.93 4.20 -17.74
C PHE A 136 5.67 4.02 -19.24
N VAL A 137 6.65 3.56 -20.01
CA VAL A 137 6.51 3.36 -21.45
C VAL A 137 5.73 2.08 -21.77
N GLY A 138 5.88 1.05 -20.95
CA GLY A 138 5.22 -0.24 -21.11
C GLY A 138 3.90 -0.36 -20.38
#